data_AF-A0A4W3HQ80-F1
#
_entry.id   AF-A0A4W3HQ80-F1
#
_cell.length_a   1.000
_cell.length_b   1.000
_cell.length_c   1.000
_cell.angle_alpha   90.00
_cell.angle_beta   90.00
_cell.angle_gamma   90.00
#
_symmetry.space_group_name_H-M   'P 1'
#
loop_
_entity.id
_entity.type
_entity.pdbx_description
1 polymer ?
#
loop_
_entity_poly.entity_id
_entity_poly.type
_entity_poly.pdbx_seq_one_letter_code
_entity_poly.pdbx_strand_id
1 'polypeptide(L)' 'MTARTSTLLEFGDVKKLIIEEFVKQNYLYCIRVAHTVPVKYEFRCGARAFRETSKMRVLEFVAKMHNNKI' A
#
# COMPACT_ATOMS: atom_id res chain seq x y z
N MET A 1 -7.17 -24.88 18.23
CA MET A 1 -7.72 -24.20 17.04
C MET A 1 -7.89 -22.72 17.39
N THR A 2 -6.84 -21.91 17.23
CA THR A 2 -6.88 -20.47 17.54
C THR A 2 -6.70 -19.70 16.24
N ALA A 3 -7.75 -18.98 15.85
CA ALA A 3 -7.73 -18.07 14.72
C ALA A 3 -6.67 -17.00 14.96
N ARG A 4 -5.68 -16.91 14.07
CA ARG A 4 -4.69 -15.85 14.03
C ARG A 4 -5.36 -14.57 13.55
N THR A 5 -6.09 -13.92 14.44
CA THR A 5 -6.63 -12.57 14.23
C THR A 5 -5.75 -11.59 15.00
N SER A 6 -4.55 -11.31 14.49
CA SER A 6 -3.62 -10.37 15.12
C SER A 6 -2.64 -9.80 14.09
N THR A 7 -3.07 -8.87 13.24
CA THR A 7 -2.14 -8.12 12.34
C THR A 7 -2.40 -6.61 12.28
N LEU A 8 -3.49 -6.10 12.86
CA LEU A 8 -3.78 -4.66 12.83
C LEU A 8 -3.08 -3.85 13.93
N LEU A 9 -2.51 -4.50 14.96
CA LEU A 9 -1.88 -3.83 16.11
C LEU A 9 -0.40 -3.46 15.88
N GLU A 10 0.29 -4.06 14.90
CA GLU A 10 1.74 -3.85 14.71
C GLU A 10 2.09 -2.50 14.06
N PHE A 11 1.16 -1.90 13.31
CA PHE A 11 1.39 -0.66 12.56
C PHE A 11 0.64 0.56 13.12
N GLY A 12 -0.09 0.38 14.23
CA GLY A 12 -0.91 1.44 14.81
C GLY A 12 -2.02 1.92 13.86
N ASP A 13 -2.13 3.22 13.64
CA ASP A 13 -3.10 3.78 12.68
C ASP A 13 -2.59 3.63 11.24
N VAL A 14 -3.01 2.54 10.60
CA VAL A 14 -2.68 2.23 9.20
C VAL A 14 -3.16 3.33 8.24
N LYS A 15 -4.28 4.00 8.53
CA LYS A 15 -4.77 5.08 7.65
C LYS A 15 -3.80 6.26 7.69
N LYS A 16 -3.35 6.62 8.89
CA LYS A 16 -2.33 7.66 9.08
C LYS A 16 -1.03 7.29 8.37
N LEU A 17 -0.55 6.05 8.53
CA LEU A 17 0.67 5.58 7.88
C LEU A 17 0.60 5.68 6.34
N ILE A 18 -0.50 5.22 5.74
CA ILE A 18 -0.66 5.22 4.28
C ILE A 18 -0.81 6.64 3.73
N ILE A 19 -1.63 7.47 4.37
CA ILE A 19 -2.00 8.79 3.85
C ILE A 19 -0.96 9.86 4.17
N GLU A 20 -0.35 9.82 5.35
CA GLU A 20 0.61 10.85 5.76
C GLU A 20 2.04 10.42 5.45
N GLU A 21 2.49 9.31 6.02
CA GLU A 21 3.91 8.94 5.97
C GLU A 21 4.36 8.52 4.57
N PHE A 22 3.61 7.65 3.88
CA PHE A 22 3.99 7.22 2.53
C PHE A 22 3.84 8.33 1.48
N VAL A 23 2.94 9.29 1.69
CA VAL A 23 2.86 10.47 0.83
C VAL A 23 4.03 11.42 1.10
N LYS A 24 4.32 11.72 2.38
CA LYS A 24 5.46 12.55 2.80
C LYS A 24 6.80 12.01 2.30
N GLN A 25 6.95 10.69 2.27
CA GLN A 25 8.16 10.03 1.78
C GLN A 25 8.19 9.82 0.25
N ASN A 26 7.17 10.29 -0.48
CA ASN A 26 7.04 10.12 -1.94
C ASN A 26 6.99 8.66 -2.41
N TYR A 27 6.51 7.74 -1.57
CA TYR A 27 6.16 6.38 -1.98
C TYR A 27 4.78 6.31 -2.61
N LEU A 28 3.86 7.19 -2.20
CA LEU A 28 2.51 7.29 -2.76
C LEU A 28 2.19 8.73 -3.17
N TYR A 29 1.38 8.85 -4.23
CA TYR A 29 0.58 10.02 -4.53
C TYR A 29 -0.87 9.70 -4.20
N CYS A 30 -1.53 10.58 -3.44
CA CYS A 30 -2.97 10.50 -3.18
C CYS A 30 -3.67 11.58 -4.02
N ILE A 31 -4.39 11.16 -5.06
CA ILE A 31 -4.95 12.07 -6.07
C ILE A 31 -6.47 12.00 -5.99
N ARG A 32 -7.11 13.17 -5.88
CA ARG A 32 -8.58 13.27 -5.94
C ARG A 32 -9.06 12.93 -7.35
N VAL A 33 -10.03 12.04 -7.44
CA VAL A 33 -10.65 11.70 -8.72
C VAL A 33 -11.62 12.82 -9.10
N ALA A 34 -11.45 13.37 -10.31
CA ALA A 34 -12.30 14.45 -10.78
C ALA A 34 -13.76 13.97 -10.94
N HIS A 35 -14.71 14.86 -10.64
CA HIS A 35 -16.15 14.65 -10.84
C HIS A 35 -16.78 13.42 -10.14
N THR A 36 -16.16 12.88 -9.10
CA THR A 36 -16.78 11.80 -8.30
C THR A 36 -17.61 12.36 -7.15
N VAL A 37 -18.85 11.90 -7.04
CA VAL A 37 -19.72 12.12 -5.87
C VAL A 37 -20.17 10.74 -5.34
N PRO A 38 -19.83 10.37 -4.10
CA PRO A 38 -19.00 11.10 -3.14
C PRO A 38 -17.54 11.27 -3.62
N VAL A 39 -16.79 12.17 -2.97
CA VAL A 39 -15.37 12.41 -3.30
C VAL A 39 -14.57 11.13 -3.14
N LYS A 40 -13.85 10.73 -4.18
CA LYS A 40 -12.95 9.56 -4.17
C LYS A 40 -11.50 10.01 -4.35
N TYR A 41 -10.60 9.20 -3.80
CA TYR A 41 -9.16 9.35 -3.95
C TYR A 41 -8.58 8.07 -4.55
N GLU A 42 -7.56 8.24 -5.37
CA GLU A 42 -6.77 7.16 -5.95
C GLU A 42 -5.34 7.24 -5.42
N PHE A 43 -4.78 6.09 -5.03
CA PHE A 43 -3.37 5.99 -4.69
C PHE A 43 -2.56 5.57 -5.93
N ARG A 44 -1.48 6.30 -6.20
CA ARG A 44 -0.51 5.96 -7.25
C ARG A 44 0.89 5.83 -6.64
N CYS A 45 1.75 5.01 -7.26
CA CYS A 45 3.15 4.93 -6.83
C CYS A 45 3.84 6.28 -7.02
N GLY A 46 4.56 6.72 -6.00
CA GLY A 46 5.34 7.94 -6.00
C GLY A 46 6.71 7.77 -6.66
N ALA A 47 7.40 8.88 -6.90
CA ALA A 47 8.73 8.87 -7.51
C ALA A 47 9.75 8.00 -6.75
N ARG A 48 9.67 7.93 -5.42
CA ARG A 48 10.56 7.09 -4.61
C ARG A 48 10.30 5.60 -4.86
N ALA A 49 9.03 5.20 -4.93
CA ALA A 49 8.65 3.82 -5.24
C ALA A 49 9.20 3.37 -6.60
N PHE A 50 9.11 4.22 -7.63
CA PHE A 50 9.66 3.90 -8.96
C PHE A 50 11.19 3.84 -9.00
N ARG A 51 11.90 4.55 -8.11
CA ARG A 51 13.36 4.48 -8.02
C ARG A 51 13.84 3.24 -7.27
N GLU A 52 13.15 2.86 -6.21
CA GLU A 52 13.58 1.76 -5.34
C GLU A 52 13.09 0.39 -5.83
N THR A 53 11.97 0.34 -6.54
CA THR A 53 11.40 -0.91 -7.04
C THR A 53 10.77 -0.77 -8.43
N SER A 54 10.43 -1.92 -9.01
CA SER A 54 9.72 -2.01 -10.28
C SER A 54 8.45 -2.85 -10.11
N LYS A 55 7.47 -2.67 -11.01
CA LYS A 55 6.25 -3.49 -11.00
C LYS A 55 6.55 -4.99 -10.99
N MET A 56 7.60 -5.39 -11.71
CA MET A 56 8.04 -6.79 -11.81
C MET A 56 8.56 -7.29 -10.45
N ARG A 57 9.45 -6.54 -9.78
CA ARG A 57 9.95 -6.90 -8.44
C ARG A 57 8.84 -7.00 -7.39
N VAL A 58 7.86 -6.09 -7.45
CA VAL A 58 6.68 -6.16 -6.57
C VAL A 58 5.87 -7.41 -6.86
N LEU A 59 5.64 -7.75 -8.14
CA LEU A 59 4.90 -8.94 -8.53
C LEU A 59 5.60 -10.23 -8.08
N GLU A 60 6.92 -10.34 -8.29
CA GLU A 60 7.72 -11.47 -7.79
C GLU A 60 7.65 -11.61 -6.28
N PHE A 61 7.75 -10.50 -5.55
CA PHE A 61 7.65 -10.50 -4.10
C PHE A 61 6.29 -11.03 -3.64
N VAL A 62 5.19 -10.54 -4.24
CA VAL A 62 3.83 -11.01 -3.94
C VAL A 62 3.71 -12.50 -4.29
N ALA A 63 4.17 -12.93 -5.46
CA ALA A 63 4.13 -14.34 -5.86
C ALA A 63 4.87 -15.25 -4.86
N LYS A 64 6.07 -14.86 -4.39
CA LYS A 64 6.82 -15.61 -3.38
C LYS A 64 6.07 -15.75 -2.06
N MET A 65 5.39 -14.69 -1.62
CA MET A 65 4.59 -14.70 -0.39
C MET A 65 3.39 -15.65 -0.49
N HIS A 66 2.82 -15.81 -1.69
CA HIS A 66 1.69 -16.70 -1.94
C HIS A 66 2.10 -18.16 -2.25
N ASN A 67 3.27 -18.41 -2.85
CA ASN A 67 3.78 -19.76 -3.11
C ASN A 67 4.09 -20.56 -1.83
N ASN A 68 4.28 -19.90 -0.69
CA ASN A 68 4.41 -20.57 0.62
C ASN A 68 3.07 -21.07 1.21
N LYS A 69 1.99 -21.11 0.42
CA LYS A 69 0.64 -21.54 0.83
C LYS A 69 0.04 -22.63 -0.07
N ILE A 70 0.84 -23.29 -0.92
CA ILE A 70 0.43 -24.47 -1.71
C ILE A 70 1.08 -25.70 -1.09
#